data_AF-A0A1Q3MTL5-F1
#
_entry.id   AF-A0A1Q3MTL5-F1
#
_cell.length_a   1.000
_cell.length_b   1.000
_cell.length_c   1.000
_cell.angle_alpha   90.00
_cell.angle_beta   90.00
_cell.angle_gamma   90.00
#
_symmetry.space_group_name_H-M   'P 1'
#
loop_
_entity.id
_entity.type
_entity.pdbx_description
1 polymer ?
#
loop_
_entity_poly.entity_id
_entity_poly.type
_entity_poly.pdbx_seq_one_letter_code
_entity_poly.pdbx_strand_id
1 'polypeptide(L)'
;MLHQIYAIKTGSSVYDAQLKEAMRSQFRVAADHNHDTLLLGAFGCGVFQNDPNDVAKFYKDVLTENEFSGRFRKVYFGITPGQNYETFKRVFPKGTVLQ
;
A
#
# COMPACT_ATOMS: atom_id res chain seq x y z
N MET A 1 -29.39 -29.56 9.30
CA MET A 1 -28.18 -29.51 8.47
C MET A 1 -28.49 -28.64 7.25
N LEU A 2 -28.39 -27.31 7.33
CA LEU A 2 -28.48 -26.35 6.19
C LEU A 2 -28.26 -24.86 6.61
N HIS A 3 -27.54 -24.57 7.71
CA HIS A 3 -27.36 -23.19 8.22
C HIS A 3 -25.90 -22.70 8.27
N GLN A 4 -24.97 -23.31 7.52
CA GLN A 4 -23.52 -22.99 7.60
C GLN A 4 -22.90 -22.44 6.29
N ILE A 5 -23.69 -22.15 5.23
CA ILE A 5 -23.14 -21.85 3.89
C ILE A 5 -23.09 -20.35 3.55
N TYR A 6 -23.54 -19.45 4.45
CA TYR A 6 -23.56 -17.99 4.19
C TYR A 6 -22.72 -17.16 5.18
N ALA A 7 -21.57 -17.70 5.61
CA ALA A 7 -20.59 -16.89 6.34
C ALA A 7 -19.86 -15.94 5.37
N ILE A 8 -20.35 -14.70 5.33
CA ILE A 8 -19.80 -13.46 4.79
C ILE A 8 -18.25 -13.48 4.73
N LYS A 9 -17.69 -13.59 3.51
CA LYS A 9 -16.26 -13.36 3.20
C LYS A 9 -16.03 -12.12 2.31
N THR A 10 -17.03 -11.26 2.15
CA THR A 10 -17.07 -10.26 1.08
C THR A 10 -16.63 -8.84 1.48
N GLY A 11 -16.41 -8.56 2.77
CA GLY A 11 -16.08 -7.20 3.25
C GLY A 11 -14.61 -6.80 3.10
N SER A 12 -13.68 -7.65 3.57
CA SER A 12 -12.24 -7.32 3.58
C SER A 12 -11.64 -7.30 2.17
N SER A 13 -11.90 -8.32 1.35
CA SER A 13 -11.22 -8.45 0.05
C SER A 13 -11.61 -7.39 -0.98
N VAL A 14 -12.86 -6.92 -0.97
CA VAL A 14 -13.31 -5.82 -1.83
C VAL A 14 -12.66 -4.51 -1.41
N TYR A 15 -12.58 -4.27 -0.10
CA TYR A 15 -11.89 -3.11 0.45
C TYR A 15 -10.41 -3.10 0.09
N ASP A 16 -9.73 -4.24 0.25
CA ASP A 16 -8.32 -4.43 -0.10
C ASP A 16 -8.07 -4.10 -1.58
N ALA A 17 -8.95 -4.58 -2.47
CA ALA A 17 -8.86 -4.30 -3.90
C ALA A 17 -9.04 -2.81 -4.21
N GLN A 18 -10.03 -2.15 -3.60
CA GLN A 18 -10.26 -0.71 -3.77
C GLN A 18 -9.07 0.12 -3.27
N LEU A 19 -8.50 -0.27 -2.14
CA LEU A 19 -7.34 0.42 -1.57
C LEU A 19 -6.10 0.28 -2.45
N LYS A 20 -5.88 -0.91 -3.02
CA LYS A 20 -4.83 -1.13 -4.04
C LYS A 20 -5.07 -0.33 -5.31
N GLU A 21 -6.30 -0.24 -5.82
CA GLU A 21 -6.61 0.62 -6.97
C GLU A 21 -6.33 2.11 -6.70
N ALA A 22 -6.59 2.60 -5.48
CA ALA A 22 -6.21 3.95 -5.09
C ALA A 22 -4.68 4.15 -5.15
N MET A 23 -3.90 3.16 -4.70
CA MET A 23 -2.42 3.20 -4.78
C MET A 23 -1.93 3.17 -6.23
N ARG A 24 -2.49 2.30 -7.09
CA ARG A 24 -2.20 2.29 -8.53
C ARG A 24 -2.48 3.65 -9.17
N SER A 25 -3.59 4.29 -8.78
CA SER A 25 -3.94 5.61 -9.28
C SER A 25 -2.91 6.68 -8.87
N GLN A 26 -2.42 6.66 -7.62
CA GLN A 26 -1.34 7.54 -7.18
C GLN A 26 -0.08 7.36 -8.05
N PHE A 27 0.28 6.11 -8.36
CA PHE A 27 1.48 5.79 -9.12
C PHE A 27 1.35 6.13 -10.60
N ARG A 28 0.21 5.81 -11.24
CA ARG A 28 -0.08 6.19 -12.63
C ARG A 28 0.03 7.69 -12.82
N VAL A 29 -0.61 8.48 -11.96
CA VAL A 29 -0.54 9.95 -12.04
C VAL A 29 0.92 10.43 -11.93
N ALA A 30 1.71 9.89 -11.01
CA ALA A 30 3.12 10.27 -10.89
C ALA A 30 3.94 9.86 -12.14
N ALA A 31 3.72 8.66 -12.65
CA ALA A 31 4.39 8.12 -13.83
C ALA A 31 4.05 8.90 -15.11
N ASP A 32 2.79 9.29 -15.28
CA ASP A 32 2.29 10.07 -16.42
C ASP A 32 2.91 11.48 -16.46
N HIS A 33 3.23 12.03 -15.29
CA HIS A 33 3.91 13.32 -15.15
C HIS A 33 5.44 13.19 -15.06
N ASN A 34 5.99 12.02 -15.37
CA ASN A 34 7.44 11.74 -15.37
C ASN A 34 8.14 11.98 -14.01
N HIS A 35 7.42 11.80 -12.90
CA HIS A 35 8.04 11.79 -11.58
C HIS A 35 8.67 10.43 -11.29
N ASP A 36 9.97 10.43 -11.00
CA ASP A 36 10.73 9.21 -10.70
C ASP A 36 10.94 8.97 -9.19
N THR A 37 10.46 9.90 -8.36
CA THR A 37 10.65 9.89 -6.90
C THR A 37 9.32 10.17 -6.21
N LEU A 38 8.90 9.27 -5.33
CA LEU A 38 7.66 9.39 -4.57
C LEU A 38 7.94 9.69 -3.09
N LEU A 39 7.15 10.59 -2.51
CA LEU A 39 7.02 10.76 -1.07
C LEU A 39 5.57 10.45 -0.67
N LEU A 40 5.39 9.35 0.04
CA LEU A 40 4.10 8.79 0.46
C LEU A 40 3.98 8.83 1.99
N GLY A 41 2.81 8.44 2.50
CA GLY A 41 2.56 8.31 3.94
C GLY A 41 1.88 6.98 4.28
N ALA A 42 1.54 6.80 5.56
CA ALA A 42 0.73 5.68 6.03
C ALA A 42 -0.75 5.89 5.63
N PHE A 43 -1.05 5.63 4.36
CA PHE A 43 -2.30 6.04 3.70
C PHE A 43 -3.55 5.51 4.42
N GLY A 44 -4.30 6.44 5.02
CA GLY A 44 -5.51 6.14 5.78
C GLY A 44 -5.30 5.51 7.16
N CYS A 45 -4.07 5.33 7.66
CA CYS A 45 -3.78 4.70 8.95
C CYS A 45 -3.96 5.64 10.16
N GLY A 46 -4.80 6.67 10.03
CA GLY A 46 -5.08 7.66 11.07
C GLY A 46 -6.58 7.71 11.33
N VAL A 47 -7.22 8.84 10.99
CA VAL A 47 -8.68 9.03 11.14
C VAL A 47 -9.49 7.95 10.42
N PHE A 48 -9.02 7.48 9.25
CA PHE A 48 -9.68 6.43 8.47
C PHE A 48 -9.42 5.01 8.99
N GLN A 49 -8.58 4.85 10.01
CA GLN A 49 -8.34 3.59 10.73
C GLN A 49 -7.92 2.39 9.87
N ASN A 50 -7.24 2.60 8.74
CA ASN A 50 -6.64 1.49 8.00
C ASN A 50 -5.56 0.78 8.84
N ASP A 51 -5.51 -0.55 8.79
CA ASP A 51 -4.42 -1.29 9.41
C ASP A 51 -3.10 -0.95 8.69
N PRO A 52 -2.11 -0.37 9.39
CA PRO A 52 -0.83 -0.03 8.78
C PRO A 52 -0.07 -1.25 8.23
N ASN A 53 -0.32 -2.46 8.72
CA ASN A 53 0.32 -3.66 8.20
C ASN A 53 -0.19 -3.98 6.80
N ASP A 54 -1.50 -3.87 6.59
CA ASP A 54 -2.11 -4.15 5.30
C ASP A 54 -1.77 -3.04 4.31
N VAL A 55 -1.84 -1.77 4.71
CA VAL A 55 -1.44 -0.65 3.84
C VAL A 55 0.01 -0.75 3.41
N ALA A 56 0.94 -1.07 4.32
CA ALA A 56 2.34 -1.23 3.98
C ALA A 56 2.58 -2.41 3.02
N LYS A 57 1.91 -3.55 3.24
CA LYS A 57 1.98 -4.70 2.34
C LYS A 57 1.37 -4.40 0.98
N PHE A 58 0.22 -3.73 0.93
CA PHE A 58 -0.44 -3.37 -0.32
C PHE A 58 0.40 -2.41 -1.15
N TYR A 59 1.05 -1.43 -0.52
CA TYR A 59 2.02 -0.60 -1.23
C TYR A 59 3.17 -1.44 -1.80
N LYS A 60 3.68 -2.42 -1.05
CA LYS A 60 4.74 -3.31 -1.53
C LYS A 60 4.27 -4.13 -2.73
N ASP A 61 3.09 -4.75 -2.62
CA ASP A 61 2.48 -5.55 -3.69
C ASP A 61 2.34 -4.71 -4.96
N VAL A 62 1.73 -3.53 -4.87
CA VAL A 62 1.48 -2.66 -6.02
C VAL A 62 2.78 -2.13 -6.62
N LEU A 63 3.78 -1.75 -5.80
CA LEU A 63 5.09 -1.30 -6.30
C LEU A 63 5.82 -2.41 -7.09
N THR A 64 5.55 -3.68 -6.79
CA THR A 64 6.14 -4.84 -7.48
C THR A 64 5.31 -5.35 -8.66
N GLU A 65 4.17 -4.74 -8.97
CA GLU A 65 3.42 -5.09 -10.17
C GLU A 65 4.22 -4.69 -11.42
N ASN A 66 4.09 -5.48 -12.50
CA ASN A 66 4.80 -5.23 -13.76
C ASN A 66 4.59 -3.81 -14.32
N GLU A 67 3.45 -3.18 -13.99
CA GLU A 67 3.15 -1.80 -14.39
C GLU A 67 4.08 -0.76 -13.73
N PHE A 68 4.56 -1.03 -12.51
CA PHE A 68 5.32 -0.07 -11.70
C PHE A 68 6.74 -0.53 -11.33
N SER A 69 7.05 -1.81 -11.50
CA SER A 69 8.40 -2.37 -11.32
C SER A 69 9.42 -1.55 -12.13
N GLY A 70 10.47 -1.07 -11.45
CA GLY A 70 11.51 -0.22 -12.02
C GLY A 70 11.08 1.19 -12.45
N ARG A 71 9.80 1.59 -12.30
CA ARG A 71 9.29 2.89 -12.76
C ARG A 71 9.77 4.05 -11.91
N PHE A 72 9.91 3.83 -10.60
CA PHE A 72 10.37 4.85 -9.65
C PHE A 72 11.78 4.54 -9.17
N ARG A 73 12.68 5.51 -9.32
CA ARG A 73 14.06 5.44 -8.82
C ARG A 73 14.09 5.43 -7.28
N LYS A 74 13.17 6.15 -6.63
CA LYS A 74 13.11 6.26 -5.16
C LYS A 74 11.67 6.35 -4.66
N VAL A 75 11.35 5.63 -3.59
CA VAL A 75 10.09 5.77 -2.86
C VAL A 75 10.41 5.97 -1.38
N TYR A 76 9.87 7.04 -0.81
CA TYR A 76 10.00 7.39 0.60
C TYR A 76 8.64 7.36 1.28
N PHE A 77 8.60 6.85 2.52
CA PHE A 77 7.43 6.95 3.39
C PHE A 77 7.71 7.97 4.51
N GLY A 78 7.17 9.18 4.36
CA GLY A 78 7.26 10.25 5.35
C GLY A 78 6.25 10.04 6.48
N ILE A 79 6.63 9.27 7.49
CA ILE A 79 5.75 8.91 8.61
C ILE A 79 6.39 9.38 9.93
N THR A 80 5.61 10.06 10.77
CA THR A 80 6.06 10.52 12.09
C THR A 80 6.32 9.34 13.03
N PRO A 81 7.25 9.46 14.01
CA PRO A 81 7.53 8.38 14.96
C PRO A 81 6.28 7.85 15.66
N GLY A 82 6.14 6.52 15.73
CA GLY A 82 4.98 5.84 16.30
C GLY A 82 4.71 4.49 15.65
N GLN A 83 3.53 3.91 15.92
CA GLN A 83 3.16 2.57 15.43
C GLN A 83 3.20 2.46 13.90
N ASN A 84 2.68 3.46 13.18
CA ASN A 84 2.68 3.45 11.72
C ASN A 84 4.11 3.45 11.16
N TYR A 85 5.00 4.26 11.75
CA TYR A 85 6.40 4.32 11.36
C TYR A 85 7.09 2.97 11.58
N GLU A 86 6.93 2.35 12.74
CA GLU A 86 7.54 1.05 13.02
C GLU A 86 7.00 -0.06 12.11
N THR A 87 5.70 -0.04 11.80
CA THR A 87 5.12 -1.00 10.85
C THR A 87 5.70 -0.84 9.44
N PHE A 88 5.72 0.37 8.90
CA PHE A 88 6.28 0.62 7.57
C PHE A 88 7.79 0.35 7.52
N LYS A 89 8.53 0.65 8.59
CA LYS A 89 9.96 0.35 8.71
C LYS A 89 10.25 -1.15 8.67
N ARG A 90 9.36 -2.00 9.22
CA ARG A 90 9.48 -3.46 9.11
C ARG A 90 9.25 -3.98 7.69
N VAL A 91 8.29 -3.39 6.97
CA VAL A 91 7.95 -3.80 5.59
C VAL A 91 8.95 -3.25 4.57
N PHE A 92 9.42 -2.02 4.79
CA PHE A 92 10.43 -1.31 3.99
C PHE A 92 11.62 -0.89 4.86
N PRO A 93 12.51 -1.83 5.25
CA PRO A 93 13.77 -1.49 5.88
C PRO A 93 14.58 -0.50 5.04
N LYS A 94 15.47 0.26 5.69
CA LYS A 94 16.35 1.20 4.99
C LYS A 94 17.15 0.47 3.91
N GLY A 95 17.11 0.99 2.68
CA GLY A 95 17.80 0.39 1.53
C GLY A 95 17.04 -0.76 0.86
N THR A 96 15.75 -0.96 1.17
CA THR A 96 14.91 -1.91 0.43
C THR A 96 14.97 -1.64 -1.07
N VAL A 97 15.33 -2.66 -1.83
CA VAL A 97 15.24 -2.68 -3.30
C VAL A 97 14.07 -3.56 -3.66
N LEU A 98 13.09 -2.98 -4.34
CA LEU A 98 11.99 -3.72 -4.95
C LEU A 98 12.37 -3.93 -6.42
N GLN A 99 12.46 -5.19 -6.83
CA GLN A 99 12.65 -5.57 -8.22
C GLN A 99 11.29 -5.61 -8.91
#